data_AF-A0A9E2LJL3-F1
#
_entry.id   AF-A0A9E2LJL3-F1
#
_cell.length_a   1.000
_cell.length_b   1.000
_cell.length_c   1.000
_cell.angle_alpha   90.00
_cell.angle_beta   90.00
_cell.angle_gamma   90.00
#
_symmetry.space_group_name_H-M   'P 1'
#
loop_
_entity.id
_entity.type
_entity.pdbx_description
1 polymer ?
#
loop_
_entity_poly.entity_id
_entity_poly.type
_entity_poly.pdbx_seq_one_letter_code
_entity_poly.pdbx_strand_id
1 'polypeptide(L)'
;MNNLIYFVFGVIVGGVVVFVLMRKQGNGSPKGRKLMEVQAEEKEIHIQKIMQHFAGQDKMTNEDVQNLLGVSDATATRYMDELEKEGLVRQVGTSGPNVYYEKIS
;
A
#
# COMPACT_ATOMS: atom_id res chain seq x y z
N MET A 1 51.25 -31.56 -6.57
CA MET A 1 50.01 -31.25 -7.32
C MET A 1 48.73 -31.35 -6.48
N ASN A 2 48.68 -32.15 -5.41
CA ASN A 2 47.46 -32.35 -4.62
C ASN A 2 47.10 -31.17 -3.69
N ASN A 3 48.09 -30.44 -3.13
CA ASN A 3 47.83 -29.34 -2.19
C ASN A 3 47.13 -28.13 -2.84
N LEU A 4 47.38 -27.89 -4.13
CA LEU A 4 46.72 -26.83 -4.89
C LEU A 4 45.24 -27.16 -5.14
N ILE A 5 44.91 -28.44 -5.35
CA ILE A 5 43.54 -28.91 -5.55
C ILE A 5 42.73 -28.71 -4.26
N TYR A 6 43.26 -29.09 -3.10
CA TYR A 6 42.57 -28.87 -1.81
C TYR A 6 42.37 -27.39 -1.48
N PHE A 7 43.32 -26.52 -1.85
CA PHE A 7 43.19 -25.07 -1.67
C PHE A 7 42.05 -24.49 -2.52
N VAL A 8 41.96 -24.89 -3.79
CA VAL A 8 40.90 -24.44 -4.71
C VAL A 8 39.53 -24.94 -4.26
N PHE A 9 39.43 -26.21 -3.83
CA PHE A 9 38.18 -26.75 -3.26
C PHE A 9 37.77 -26.02 -1.98
N GLY A 10 38.72 -25.70 -1.10
CA GLY A 10 38.45 -24.94 0.13
C GLY A 10 37.89 -23.54 -0.12
N VAL A 11 38.41 -22.83 -1.13
CA VAL A 11 37.92 -21.48 -1.51
C VAL A 11 36.50 -21.56 -2.10
N ILE A 12 36.21 -22.57 -2.94
CA ILE A 12 34.87 -22.76 -3.52
C ILE A 12 33.85 -23.09 -2.43
N VAL A 13 34.16 -24.04 -1.55
CA VAL A 13 33.26 -24.44 -0.45
C VAL A 13 33.07 -23.28 0.54
N GLY A 14 34.14 -22.58 0.91
CA GLY A 14 34.07 -21.40 1.77
C GLY A 14 33.22 -20.28 1.18
N GLY A 15 33.38 -20.00 -0.12
CA GLY A 15 32.58 -19.01 -0.85
C GLY A 15 31.10 -19.35 -0.87
N VAL A 16 30.74 -20.61 -1.07
CA VAL A 16 29.34 -21.08 -1.04
C VAL A 16 28.73 -20.94 0.35
N VAL A 17 29.47 -21.30 1.41
CA VAL A 17 28.99 -21.16 2.80
C VAL A 17 28.75 -19.69 3.15
N VAL A 18 29.69 -18.80 2.83
CA VAL A 18 29.54 -17.35 3.04
C VAL A 18 28.37 -16.79 2.23
N PHE A 19 28.21 -17.22 0.97
CA PHE A 19 27.11 -16.79 0.10
C PHE A 19 25.74 -17.22 0.64
N VAL A 20 25.61 -18.45 1.14
CA VAL A 20 24.37 -18.96 1.75
C VAL A 20 24.05 -18.21 3.04
N LEU A 21 25.05 -17.90 3.88
CA LEU A 21 24.85 -17.12 5.10
C LEU A 21 24.47 -15.66 4.81
N MET A 22 25.07 -15.03 3.80
CA MET A 22 24.69 -13.67 3.37
C MET A 22 23.28 -13.60 2.78
N ARG A 23 22.82 -14.62 2.04
CA ARG A 23 21.44 -14.66 1.50
C ARG A 23 20.36 -14.67 2.57
N LYS A 24 20.64 -15.20 3.77
CA LYS A 24 19.67 -15.28 4.87
C LYS A 24 19.42 -13.93 5.55
N GLN A 25 20.26 -12.92 5.32
CA GLN A 25 20.15 -11.58 5.88
C GLN A 25 19.47 -10.56 4.93
N GLY A 26 18.90 -11.02 3.81
CA GLY A 26 17.98 -10.23 2.99
C GLY A 26 16.55 -10.30 3.53
N ASN A 27 16.35 -10.01 4.81
CA ASN A 27 15.04 -10.05 5.45
C ASN A 27 14.61 -8.62 5.78
N GLY A 28 13.68 -8.08 4.99
CA GLY A 28 12.98 -6.85 5.31
C GLY A 28 12.55 -6.88 6.78
N SER A 29 12.94 -5.84 7.52
CA SER A 29 12.84 -5.75 8.97
C SER A 29 11.42 -6.14 9.43
N PRO A 30 11.25 -7.06 10.40
CA PRO A 30 9.93 -7.51 10.86
C PRO A 30 8.99 -6.37 11.27
N LYS A 31 9.57 -5.27 11.76
CA LYS A 31 8.84 -4.04 12.10
C LYS A 31 8.19 -3.39 10.88
N GLY A 32 8.87 -3.37 9.73
CA GLY A 32 8.35 -2.79 8.49
C GLY A 32 7.14 -3.55 7.94
N ARG A 33 7.17 -4.88 7.99
CA ARG A 33 6.03 -5.72 7.57
C ARG A 33 4.78 -5.46 8.43
N LYS A 34 4.93 -5.40 9.75
CA LYS A 34 3.81 -5.16 10.67
C LYS A 34 3.20 -3.76 10.49
N LEU A 35 4.02 -2.73 10.24
CA LEU A 35 3.50 -1.38 9.96
C LEU A 35 2.72 -1.33 8.64
N MET A 36 3.18 -2.01 7.61
CA MET A 36 2.48 -2.07 6.31
C MET A 36 1.12 -2.75 6.44
N GLU A 37 1.04 -3.81 7.22
CA GLU A 37 -0.20 -4.56 7.46
C GLU A 37 -1.25 -3.71 8.19
N VAL A 38 -0.84 -3.00 9.25
CA VAL A 38 -1.75 -2.08 9.98
C VAL A 38 -2.24 -0.94 9.07
N GLN A 39 -1.35 -0.37 8.24
CA GLN A 39 -1.74 0.69 7.31
C GLN A 39 -2.73 0.20 6.24
N ALA A 40 -2.60 -1.05 5.79
CA ALA A 40 -3.53 -1.65 4.84
C ALA A 40 -4.92 -1.86 5.48
N GLU A 41 -4.96 -2.35 6.72
CA GLU A 41 -6.20 -2.56 7.46
C GLU A 41 -6.94 -1.25 7.76
N GLU A 42 -6.23 -0.21 8.22
CA GLU A 42 -6.83 1.12 8.45
C GLU A 42 -7.41 1.73 7.18
N LYS A 43 -6.71 1.54 6.05
CA LYS A 43 -7.20 1.96 4.74
C LYS A 43 -8.50 1.24 4.37
N GLU A 44 -8.57 -0.08 4.52
CA GLU A 44 -9.79 -0.85 4.22
C GLU A 44 -10.98 -0.38 5.07
N ILE A 45 -10.75 -0.10 6.36
CA ILE A 45 -11.78 0.43 7.26
C ILE A 45 -12.29 1.79 6.76
N HIS A 46 -11.39 2.68 6.32
CA HIS A 46 -11.78 3.99 5.77
C HIS A 46 -12.59 3.86 4.48
N ILE A 47 -12.17 2.99 3.57
CA ILE A 47 -12.90 2.70 2.33
C ILE A 47 -14.30 2.17 2.63
N GLN A 48 -14.42 1.23 3.57
CA GLN A 48 -15.72 0.69 3.97
C GLN A 48 -16.64 1.78 4.57
N LYS A 49 -16.11 2.68 5.39
CA LYS A 49 -16.88 3.82 5.93
C LYS A 49 -17.37 4.76 4.84
N ILE A 50 -16.52 5.09 3.85
CA ILE A 50 -16.92 5.91 2.70
C ILE A 50 -18.08 5.22 1.95
N MET A 51 -17.95 3.92 1.66
CA MET A 51 -18.98 3.17 0.93
C MET A 51 -20.30 3.04 1.70
N GLN A 52 -20.25 2.88 3.03
CA GLN A 52 -21.44 2.91 3.88
C GLN A 52 -22.10 4.28 3.86
N HIS A 53 -21.33 5.37 3.82
CA HIS A 53 -21.88 6.72 3.74
C HIS A 53 -22.59 6.98 2.40
N PHE A 54 -22.04 6.45 1.30
CA PHE A 54 -22.70 6.44 -0.01
C PHE A 54 -24.02 5.64 -0.04
N ALA A 55 -24.31 4.77 0.94
CA ALA A 55 -25.62 4.11 1.00
C ALA A 55 -26.75 5.08 1.39
N GLY A 56 -26.42 6.23 2.00
CA GLY A 56 -27.38 7.26 2.37
C GLY A 56 -27.36 8.51 1.48
N GLN A 57 -26.36 8.67 0.60
CA GLN A 57 -26.17 9.85 -0.25
C GLN A 57 -25.57 9.46 -1.60
N ASP A 58 -26.09 10.03 -2.69
CA ASP A 58 -25.59 9.72 -4.05
C ASP A 58 -24.28 10.46 -4.39
N LYS A 59 -23.91 11.49 -3.62
CA LYS A 59 -22.81 12.42 -3.92
C LYS A 59 -22.01 12.75 -2.67
N MET A 60 -20.71 12.96 -2.82
CA MET A 60 -19.80 13.31 -1.72
C MET A 60 -18.65 14.19 -2.21
N THR A 61 -18.35 15.27 -1.51
CA THR A 61 -17.19 16.14 -1.81
C THR A 61 -15.92 15.63 -1.12
N ASN A 62 -14.75 16.12 -1.53
CA ASN A 62 -13.50 15.80 -0.81
C ASN A 62 -13.53 16.29 0.65
N GLU A 63 -14.24 17.39 0.92
CA GLU A 63 -14.40 17.95 2.26
C GLU A 63 -15.26 17.04 3.16
N ASP A 64 -16.34 16.47 2.62
CA ASP A 64 -17.18 15.49 3.34
C ASP A 64 -16.36 14.27 3.78
N VAL A 65 -15.45 13.79 2.93
CA VAL A 65 -14.56 12.66 3.24
C VAL A 65 -13.57 13.01 4.34
N GLN A 66 -12.99 14.22 4.29
CA GLN A 66 -12.11 14.72 5.34
C GLN A 66 -12.83 14.75 6.68
N ASN A 67 -14.06 15.26 6.70
CA ASN A 67 -14.88 15.36 7.90
C ASN A 67 -15.32 13.96 8.41
N LEU A 68 -15.66 13.05 7.50
CA LEU A 68 -16.07 11.68 7.84
C LEU A 68 -14.93 10.86 8.46
N LEU A 69 -13.72 11.00 7.92
CA LEU A 69 -12.58 10.16 8.30
C LEU A 69 -11.59 10.86 9.25
N GLY A 70 -11.68 12.18 9.41
CA GLY A 70 -10.71 12.98 10.17
C GLY A 70 -9.31 12.99 9.54
N VAL A 71 -9.24 12.92 8.20
CA VAL A 71 -7.99 12.82 7.44
C VAL A 71 -7.70 14.10 6.65
N SER A 72 -6.46 14.25 6.17
CA SER A 72 -6.09 15.40 5.33
C SER A 72 -6.74 15.34 3.95
N ASP A 73 -6.85 16.50 3.30
CA ASP A 73 -7.31 16.67 1.92
C ASP A 73 -6.68 15.70 0.93
N ALA A 74 -5.35 15.61 0.92
CA ALA A 74 -4.62 14.68 0.06
C ALA A 74 -4.92 13.20 0.36
N THR A 75 -5.19 12.87 1.63
CA THR A 75 -5.53 11.49 2.03
C THR A 75 -6.93 11.13 1.57
N ALA A 76 -7.89 12.05 1.70
CA ALA A 76 -9.25 11.90 1.20
C ALA A 76 -9.25 11.71 -0.33
N THR A 77 -8.50 12.53 -1.06
CA THR A 77 -8.36 12.40 -2.52
C THR A 77 -7.79 11.05 -2.89
N ARG A 78 -6.74 10.57 -2.20
CA ARG A 78 -6.16 9.25 -2.47
C ARG A 78 -7.17 8.11 -2.33
N TYR A 79 -8.03 8.14 -1.30
CA TYR A 79 -9.04 7.10 -1.13
C TYR A 79 -10.12 7.17 -2.21
N MET A 80 -10.53 8.38 -2.61
CA MET A 80 -11.49 8.55 -3.70
C MET A 80 -10.92 8.13 -5.05
N ASP A 81 -9.65 8.44 -5.33
CA ASP A 81 -8.94 7.97 -6.53
C ASP A 81 -8.88 6.45 -6.60
N GLU A 82 -8.72 5.77 -5.45
CA GLU A 82 -8.72 4.31 -5.40
C GLU A 82 -10.11 3.74 -5.69
N LEU A 83 -11.16 4.31 -5.07
CA LEU A 83 -12.53 3.93 -5.36
C LEU A 83 -12.92 4.17 -6.83
N GLU A 84 -12.41 5.24 -7.44
CA GLU A 84 -12.62 5.54 -8.85
C GLU A 84 -11.86 4.58 -9.76
N LYS A 85 -10.62 4.22 -9.42
CA LYS A 85 -9.85 3.17 -10.11
C LYS A 85 -10.53 1.81 -10.05
N GLU A 86 -11.18 1.51 -8.93
CA GLU A 86 -11.99 0.30 -8.75
C GLU A 86 -13.36 0.37 -9.44
N GLY A 87 -13.74 1.53 -9.99
CA GLY A 87 -15.01 1.74 -10.68
C GLY A 87 -16.22 1.79 -9.75
N LEU A 88 -16.03 2.09 -8.47
CA LEU A 88 -17.10 2.20 -7.47
C LEU A 88 -17.70 3.61 -7.42
N VAL A 89 -16.88 4.62 -7.71
CA VAL A 89 -17.28 6.03 -7.76
C VAL A 89 -16.71 6.69 -9.00
N ARG A 90 -17.24 7.86 -9.35
CA ARG A 90 -16.75 8.71 -10.45
C ARG A 90 -16.60 10.13 -9.97
N GLN A 91 -15.48 10.77 -10.30
CA GLN A 91 -15.33 12.20 -10.11
C GLN A 91 -16.17 12.97 -11.15
N VAL A 92 -16.95 13.93 -10.67
CA VAL A 92 -17.69 14.89 -11.48
C VAL A 92 -17.06 16.26 -11.31
N GLY A 93 -16.60 16.83 -12.43
CA GLY A 93 -15.83 18.07 -12.45
C GLY A 93 -14.32 17.82 -12.40
N THR A 94 -13.55 18.78 -12.88
CA THR A 94 -12.08 18.68 -12.99
C THR A 94 -11.33 19.39 -11.87
N SER A 95 -11.83 20.55 -11.43
CA SER A 95 -11.19 21.36 -10.39
C SER A 95 -12.14 22.41 -9.84
N GLY A 96 -11.96 22.77 -8.57
CA GLY A 96 -12.71 23.84 -7.90
C GLY A 96 -13.84 23.34 -6.99
N PRO A 97 -14.67 24.26 -6.46
CA PRO A 97 -15.64 23.96 -5.41
C PRO A 97 -16.81 23.06 -5.86
N ASN A 98 -16.98 22.88 -7.17
CA ASN A 98 -18.05 22.03 -7.73
C ASN A 98 -17.58 20.60 -8.02
N VAL A 99 -16.40 20.20 -7.55
CA VAL A 99 -15.89 18.84 -7.70
C VAL A 99 -16.49 17.95 -6.62
N TYR A 100 -17.15 16.88 -7.05
CA TYR A 100 -17.71 15.87 -6.16
C TYR A 100 -17.57 14.48 -6.77
N TYR A 101 -17.75 13.45 -5.96
CA TYR A 101 -17.77 12.06 -6.37
C TYR A 101 -19.19 11.53 -6.29
N GLU A 102 -19.59 10.74 -7.27
CA GLU A 102 -20.88 10.05 -7.28
C GLU A 102 -20.67 8.54 -7.42
N LYS A 103 -21.56 7.75 -6.82
CA LYS A 103 -21.47 6.29 -6.90
C LYS A 103 -21.84 5.81 -8.30
N ILE A 104 -21.01 4.94 -8.87
CA ILE A 104 -21.36 4.22 -10.09
C ILE A 104 -22.24 3.03 -9.63
N SER A 105 -23.54 3.11 -9.90
CA SER A 105 -24.48 2.01 -9.62
C SER A 105 -24.31 0.85 -10.59
#